data_AF-A0A9K3NKR7-F1
#
_entry.id   AF-A0A9K3NKR7-F1
#
_cell.length_a   1.000
_cell.length_b   1.000
_cell.length_c   1.000
_cell.angle_alpha   90.00
_cell.angle_beta   90.00
_cell.angle_gamma   90.00
#
_symmetry.space_group_name_H-M   'P 1'
#
loop_
_entity.id
_entity.type
_entity.pdbx_description
1 polymer ?
#
loop_
_entity_poly.entity_id
_entity_poly.type
_entity_poly.pdbx_seq_one_letter_code
_entity_poly.pdbx_strand_id
1 'polypeptide(L)'
;MPPSTPTSGEIHVKINVKEYVPPYLDPFIEDEDLITGVSFASGATGLDPLTSTINMVIPMVDQLEMFSNYIRKLEILVGKAEANIILNNSLFLVATGSDDFVDDYFTYPMRKIQYDLSSYTNFLVAEASTFIQVNF
;
A
#
# COMPACT_ATOMS: atom_id res chain seq x y z
N MET A 1 -14.47 26.90 -22.28
CA MET A 1 -13.22 26.30 -21.76
C MET A 1 -13.56 24.98 -21.11
N PRO A 2 -12.82 23.89 -21.35
CA PRO A 2 -12.93 22.71 -20.52
C PRO A 2 -12.49 23.05 -19.09
N PRO A 3 -13.02 22.36 -18.05
CA PRO A 3 -12.57 22.57 -16.68
C PRO A 3 -11.07 22.27 -16.57
N SER A 4 -10.34 23.08 -15.81
CA SER A 4 -8.93 22.80 -15.51
C SER A 4 -8.79 21.50 -14.75
N THR A 5 -7.81 20.68 -15.15
CA THR A 5 -7.46 19.44 -14.44
C THR A 5 -7.07 19.80 -13.00
N PRO A 6 -7.59 19.10 -11.97
CA PRO A 6 -7.29 19.42 -10.59
C PRO A 6 -5.80 19.18 -10.32
N THR A 7 -5.15 20.10 -9.60
CA THR A 7 -3.78 19.89 -9.12
C THR A 7 -3.77 18.88 -7.98
N SER A 8 -2.61 18.29 -7.63
CA SER A 8 -2.49 17.38 -6.49
C SER A 8 -2.94 18.01 -5.16
N GLY A 9 -2.94 19.35 -5.05
CA GLY A 9 -3.48 20.06 -3.89
C GLY A 9 -5.02 20.05 -3.80
N GLU A 10 -5.74 19.76 -4.89
CA GLU A 10 -7.21 19.80 -4.91
C GLU A 10 -7.87 18.43 -4.79
N ILE A 11 -7.13 17.35 -5.04
CA ILE A 11 -7.71 16.00 -5.05
C ILE A 11 -8.13 15.55 -3.64
N HIS A 12 -7.37 15.92 -2.61
CA HIS A 12 -7.65 15.51 -1.23
C HIS A 12 -8.97 16.08 -0.73
N VAL A 13 -9.27 17.34 -1.08
CA VAL A 13 -10.55 18.01 -0.79
C VAL A 13 -11.72 17.30 -1.48
N LYS A 14 -11.53 16.90 -2.75
CA LYS A 14 -12.60 16.26 -3.55
C LYS A 14 -12.98 14.87 -3.04
N ILE A 15 -12.02 14.15 -2.47
CA ILE A 15 -12.24 12.80 -1.94
C ILE A 15 -12.29 12.77 -0.41
N ASN A 16 -12.30 13.94 0.24
CA ASN A 16 -12.38 14.11 1.69
C ASN A 16 -11.34 13.30 2.47
N VAL A 17 -10.08 13.40 2.09
CA VAL A 17 -8.93 12.82 2.80
C VAL A 17 -7.95 13.91 3.20
N LYS A 18 -7.03 13.60 4.13
CA LYS A 18 -5.96 14.52 4.50
C LYS A 18 -5.10 14.91 3.30
N GLU A 19 -4.59 16.13 3.31
CA GLU A 19 -3.54 16.55 2.38
C GLU A 19 -2.26 15.73 2.57
N TYR A 20 -1.93 15.37 3.81
CA TYR A 20 -0.80 14.53 4.17
C TYR A 20 -1.25 13.34 5.02
N VAL A 21 -0.87 12.14 4.59
CA VAL A 21 -1.12 10.89 5.31
C VAL A 21 0.21 10.41 5.90
N PRO A 22 0.40 10.46 7.23
CA PRO A 22 1.69 10.15 7.85
C PRO A 22 2.04 8.66 7.73
N PRO A 23 3.33 8.30 7.74
CA PRO A 23 3.74 6.90 7.72
C PRO A 23 3.45 6.25 9.08
N TYR A 24 2.92 5.03 9.08
CA TYR A 24 2.56 4.26 10.27
C TYR A 24 3.76 4.00 11.22
N LEU A 25 4.98 4.03 10.70
CA LEU A 25 6.21 3.85 11.47
C LEU A 25 6.81 5.16 12.00
N ASP A 26 6.17 6.32 11.78
CA ASP A 26 6.62 7.58 12.37
C ASP A 26 6.49 7.50 13.91
N PRO A 27 7.58 7.68 14.67
CA PRO A 27 7.53 7.65 16.13
C PRO A 27 6.71 8.79 16.75
N PHE A 28 6.31 9.77 15.95
CA PHE A 28 5.52 10.93 16.37
C PHE A 28 4.06 10.91 15.89
N ILE A 29 3.56 9.79 15.33
CA ILE A 29 2.12 9.69 15.01
C ILE A 29 1.27 9.87 16.27
N GLU A 30 0.17 10.62 16.14
CA GLU A 30 -0.79 10.80 17.21
C GLU A 30 -1.99 9.86 17.04
N ASP A 31 -2.79 9.69 18.10
CA ASP A 31 -4.01 8.86 18.03
C ASP A 31 -4.98 9.36 16.96
N GLU A 32 -5.08 10.69 16.78
CA GLU A 32 -5.88 11.31 15.72
C GLU A 32 -5.42 10.86 14.33
N ASP A 33 -4.11 10.66 14.13
CA ASP A 33 -3.58 10.15 12.85
C ASP A 33 -4.05 8.73 12.56
N LEU A 34 -4.11 7.89 13.59
CA LEU A 34 -4.64 6.54 13.44
C LEU A 34 -6.14 6.56 13.09
N ILE A 35 -6.91 7.47 13.69
CA ILE A 35 -8.36 7.60 13.43
C ILE A 35 -8.63 8.08 12.00
N THR A 36 -7.80 8.98 11.49
CA THR A 36 -8.05 9.67 10.21
C THR A 36 -7.20 9.17 9.04
N GLY A 37 -6.30 8.21 9.30
CA GLY A 37 -5.58 7.43 8.28
C GLY A 37 -4.07 7.64 8.30
N VAL A 38 -3.36 6.54 8.01
CA VAL A 38 -1.89 6.43 7.94
C VAL A 38 -1.45 5.62 6.71
N SER A 39 -0.18 5.72 6.32
CA SER A 39 0.41 4.98 5.21
C SER A 39 1.31 3.85 5.70
N PHE A 40 1.16 2.67 5.10
CA PHE A 40 2.03 1.50 5.34
C PHE A 40 3.07 1.31 4.23
N ALA A 41 3.06 2.17 3.21
CA ALA A 41 3.86 1.98 2.01
C ALA A 41 5.36 2.01 2.29
N SER A 42 6.08 1.09 1.66
CA SER A 42 7.55 1.11 1.57
C SER A 42 7.94 1.36 0.12
N GLY A 43 8.74 2.38 -0.15
CA GLY A 43 9.25 2.62 -1.51
C GLY A 43 10.17 1.49 -1.97
N ALA A 44 10.21 1.24 -3.28
CA ALA A 44 11.02 0.18 -3.90
C ALA A 44 10.61 -1.26 -3.49
N THR A 45 9.39 -1.43 -2.98
CA THR A 45 8.80 -2.74 -2.69
C THR A 45 7.95 -3.21 -3.87
N GLY A 46 7.65 -4.49 -3.92
CA GLY A 46 6.93 -5.09 -5.04
C GLY A 46 6.09 -6.30 -4.62
N LEU A 47 5.27 -6.76 -5.57
CA LEU A 47 4.47 -7.97 -5.44
C LEU A 47 5.34 -9.23 -5.46
N ASP A 48 6.46 -9.18 -6.20
CA ASP A 48 7.48 -10.21 -6.15
C ASP A 48 8.29 -10.06 -4.84
N PRO A 49 8.34 -11.08 -3.97
CA PRO A 49 9.17 -11.02 -2.77
C PRO A 49 10.65 -10.74 -3.05
N LEU A 50 11.12 -11.06 -4.26
CA LEU A 50 12.49 -10.78 -4.69
C LEU A 50 12.78 -9.27 -4.73
N THR A 51 11.85 -8.44 -5.22
CA THR A 51 11.97 -6.97 -5.26
C THR A 51 12.38 -6.40 -3.91
N SER A 52 11.63 -6.73 -2.85
CA SER A 52 11.92 -6.26 -1.49
C SER A 52 13.25 -6.77 -0.94
N THR A 53 13.67 -7.97 -1.36
CA THR A 53 14.93 -8.58 -0.97
C THR A 53 16.13 -7.87 -1.61
N ILE A 54 16.04 -7.55 -2.91
CA ILE A 54 17.10 -6.84 -3.64
C ILE A 54 17.26 -5.42 -3.10
N ASN A 55 16.15 -4.73 -2.83
CA ASN A 55 16.16 -3.36 -2.36
C ASN A 55 16.38 -3.22 -0.83
N MET A 56 16.32 -4.32 -0.07
CA MET A 56 16.44 -4.33 1.39
C MET A 56 15.38 -3.43 2.07
N VAL A 57 14.14 -3.52 1.59
CA VAL A 57 12.99 -2.71 2.06
C VAL A 57 11.90 -3.59 2.66
N ILE A 58 10.85 -2.96 3.22
CA ILE A 58 9.77 -3.67 3.89
C ILE A 58 8.91 -4.41 2.84
N PRO A 59 8.78 -5.74 2.92
CA PRO A 59 8.01 -6.52 1.96
C PRO A 59 6.50 -6.24 2.10
N MET A 60 5.74 -6.49 1.03
CA MET A 60 4.29 -6.27 1.00
C MET A 60 3.54 -7.04 2.11
N VAL A 61 4.00 -8.25 2.46
CA VAL A 61 3.38 -9.04 3.54
C VAL A 61 3.50 -8.37 4.91
N ASP A 62 4.64 -7.74 5.20
CA ASP A 62 4.84 -7.03 6.47
C ASP A 62 4.01 -5.75 6.52
N GLN A 63 3.77 -5.10 5.36
CA GLN A 63 2.85 -3.96 5.28
C GLN A 63 1.40 -4.35 5.59
N LEU A 64 0.97 -5.56 5.17
CA LEU A 64 -0.33 -6.12 5.59
C LEU A 64 -0.38 -6.44 7.08
N GLU A 65 0.71 -6.94 7.64
CA GLU A 65 0.79 -7.16 9.10
C GLU A 65 0.71 -5.84 9.87
N MET A 66 1.37 -4.79 9.38
CA MET A 66 1.23 -3.43 9.93
C MET A 66 -0.22 -2.94 9.85
N PHE A 67 -0.91 -3.17 8.74
CA PHE A 67 -2.33 -2.84 8.60
C PHE A 67 -3.22 -3.63 9.59
N SER A 68 -2.98 -4.93 9.77
CA SER A 68 -3.69 -5.74 10.78
C SER A 68 -3.47 -5.21 12.20
N ASN A 69 -2.23 -4.82 12.52
CA ASN A 69 -1.90 -4.22 13.81
C ASN A 69 -2.53 -2.82 13.98
N TYR A 70 -2.62 -2.04 12.90
CA TYR A 70 -3.34 -0.78 12.88
C TYR A 70 -4.82 -0.96 13.22
N ILE A 71 -5.51 -1.96 12.64
CA ILE A 71 -6.92 -2.25 12.96
C ILE A 71 -7.09 -2.50 14.46
N ARG A 72 -6.20 -3.32 15.07
CA ARG A 72 -6.24 -3.59 16.52
C ARG A 72 -6.04 -2.32 17.36
N LYS A 73 -5.10 -1.45 16.97
CA LYS A 73 -4.88 -0.17 17.65
C LYS A 73 -6.10 0.74 17.53
N LEU A 74 -6.70 0.81 16.36
CA LEU A 74 -7.92 1.58 16.12
C LEU A 74 -9.08 1.08 17.00
N GLU A 75 -9.27 -0.24 17.07
CA GLU A 75 -10.29 -0.85 17.95
C GLU A 75 -10.05 -0.52 19.44
N ILE A 76 -8.79 -0.44 19.90
CA ILE A 76 -8.46 -0.04 21.27
C ILE A 76 -8.80 1.44 21.52
N LEU A 77 -8.55 2.31 20.55
CA LEU A 77 -8.75 3.76 20.68
C LEU A 77 -10.22 4.17 20.65
N VAL A 78 -10.99 3.65 19.69
CA VAL A 78 -12.38 4.12 19.45
C VAL A 78 -13.44 3.06 19.75
N GLY A 79 -13.02 1.83 20.06
CA GLY A 79 -13.93 0.70 20.22
C GLY A 79 -14.28 0.03 18.89
N LYS A 80 -14.62 -1.27 18.96
CA LYS A 80 -14.86 -2.11 17.76
C LYS A 80 -15.98 -1.60 16.84
N ALA A 81 -17.07 -1.07 17.41
CA ALA A 81 -18.19 -0.59 16.61
C ALA A 81 -17.77 0.64 15.76
N GLU A 82 -17.07 1.59 16.38
CA GLU A 82 -16.61 2.81 15.70
C GLU A 82 -15.47 2.50 14.72
N ALA A 83 -14.53 1.63 15.10
CA ALA A 83 -13.46 1.18 14.19
C ALA A 83 -14.03 0.57 12.90
N ASN A 84 -15.10 -0.23 12.98
CA ASN A 84 -15.78 -0.76 11.80
C ASN A 84 -16.46 0.34 10.96
N ILE A 85 -17.01 1.38 11.58
CA ILE A 85 -17.59 2.52 10.84
C ILE A 85 -16.49 3.26 10.09
N ILE A 86 -15.36 3.53 10.74
CA ILE A 86 -14.20 4.16 10.11
C ILE A 86 -13.73 3.32 8.92
N LEU A 87 -13.41 2.04 9.13
CA LEU A 87 -12.89 1.16 8.08
C LEU A 87 -13.83 1.03 6.88
N ASN A 88 -15.15 0.96 7.10
CA ASN A 88 -16.14 0.85 6.02
C ASN A 88 -16.30 2.15 5.21
N ASN A 89 -15.93 3.29 5.77
CA ASN A 89 -16.00 4.59 5.10
C ASN A 89 -14.62 5.09 4.61
N SER A 90 -13.55 4.34 4.89
CA SER A 90 -12.19 4.66 4.49
C SER A 90 -11.91 4.40 3.01
N LEU A 91 -10.97 5.16 2.46
CA LEU A 91 -10.36 4.90 1.15
C LEU A 91 -9.06 4.13 1.35
N PHE A 92 -8.93 2.99 0.66
CA PHE A 92 -7.70 2.21 0.59
C PHE A 92 -7.04 2.41 -0.77
N LEU A 93 -5.75 2.75 -0.78
CA LEU A 93 -4.96 2.93 -2.00
C LEU A 93 -3.73 2.02 -1.94
N VAL A 94 -3.55 1.19 -2.97
CA VAL A 94 -2.39 0.32 -3.14
C VAL A 94 -1.80 0.63 -4.51
N ALA A 95 -0.54 1.05 -4.54
CA ALA A 95 0.22 1.29 -5.76
C ALA A 95 1.51 0.47 -5.69
N THR A 96 1.62 -0.54 -6.55
CA THR A 96 2.70 -1.53 -6.54
C THR A 96 2.85 -2.14 -7.93
N GLY A 97 3.87 -2.97 -8.16
CA GLY A 97 4.10 -3.63 -9.45
C GLY A 97 5.17 -2.97 -10.34
N SER A 98 5.42 -1.67 -10.18
CA SER A 98 6.39 -0.95 -11.02
C SER A 98 7.82 -1.38 -10.74
N ASP A 99 8.18 -1.51 -9.47
CA ASP A 99 9.53 -1.88 -9.05
C ASP A 99 9.85 -3.35 -9.40
N ASP A 100 8.84 -4.24 -9.40
CA ASP A 100 8.98 -5.62 -9.89
C ASP A 100 9.49 -5.67 -11.35
N PHE A 101 8.96 -4.80 -12.22
CA PHE A 101 9.46 -4.73 -13.59
C PHE A 101 10.84 -4.06 -13.65
N VAL A 102 11.02 -2.93 -12.98
CA VAL A 102 12.26 -2.14 -13.07
C VAL A 102 13.43 -2.95 -12.51
N ASP A 103 13.28 -3.53 -11.33
CA ASP A 103 14.37 -4.16 -10.60
C ASP A 103 14.55 -5.62 -11.01
N ASP A 104 13.51 -6.44 -10.91
CA ASP A 104 13.63 -7.90 -11.05
C ASP A 104 13.62 -8.38 -12.51
N TYR A 105 12.99 -7.61 -13.40
CA TYR A 105 12.86 -7.98 -14.81
C TYR A 105 13.83 -7.22 -15.71
N PHE A 106 13.93 -5.89 -15.59
CA PHE A 106 14.73 -5.06 -16.51
C PHE A 106 16.17 -4.83 -16.04
N THR A 107 16.38 -4.39 -14.80
CA THR A 107 17.70 -3.98 -14.28
C THR A 107 18.54 -5.18 -13.86
N TYR A 108 17.99 -6.04 -13.01
CA TYR A 108 18.59 -7.30 -12.58
C TYR A 108 17.80 -8.43 -13.21
N PRO A 109 18.18 -8.97 -14.38
CA PRO A 109 17.35 -9.87 -15.18
C PRO A 109 17.19 -11.29 -14.60
N MET A 110 17.17 -11.43 -13.27
CA MET A 110 16.95 -12.68 -12.54
C MET A 110 15.60 -13.30 -12.94
N ARG A 111 14.54 -12.50 -13.03
CA ARG A 111 13.23 -13.00 -13.46
C ARG A 111 13.15 -13.23 -14.97
N LYS A 112 13.90 -12.49 -15.79
CA LYS A 112 14.02 -12.78 -17.23
C LYS A 112 14.61 -14.15 -17.55
N ILE A 113 15.44 -14.71 -16.68
CA ILE A 113 16.00 -16.07 -16.85
C ILE A 113 14.93 -17.13 -16.59
N GLN A 114 13.96 -16.84 -15.73
CA GLN A 114 12.93 -17.77 -15.27
C GLN A 114 11.60 -17.63 -16.03
N TYR A 115 11.29 -16.43 -16.50
CA TYR A 115 10.01 -16.05 -17.08
C TYR A 115 10.20 -15.22 -18.35
N ASP A 116 9.39 -15.51 -19.37
CA ASP A 116 9.11 -14.52 -20.39
C ASP A 116 8.19 -13.41 -19.83
N LEU A 117 7.99 -12.34 -20.60
CA LEU A 117 7.27 -11.16 -20.08
C LEU A 117 5.81 -11.49 -19.73
N SER A 118 5.18 -12.37 -20.51
CA SER A 118 3.79 -12.76 -20.29
C SER A 118 3.63 -13.60 -19.02
N SER A 119 4.51 -14.58 -18.82
CA SER A 119 4.48 -15.44 -17.64
C SER A 119 4.86 -14.68 -16.37
N TYR A 120 5.78 -13.72 -16.44
CA TYR A 120 6.09 -12.84 -15.30
C TYR A 120 4.91 -11.94 -14.94
N THR A 121 4.24 -11.35 -15.94
CA THR A 121 3.02 -10.57 -15.71
C THR A 121 1.92 -11.41 -15.05
N ASN A 122 1.72 -12.65 -15.50
CA ASN A 122 0.76 -13.56 -14.89
C ASN A 122 1.11 -13.91 -13.44
N PHE A 123 2.41 -14.08 -13.15
CA PHE A 123 2.90 -14.27 -11.78
C PHE A 123 2.56 -13.07 -10.90
N LEU A 124 2.87 -11.84 -11.33
CA LEU A 124 2.54 -10.63 -10.57
C LEU A 124 1.02 -10.44 -10.36
N VAL A 125 0.19 -10.80 -11.35
CA VAL A 125 -1.27 -10.78 -11.19
C VAL A 125 -1.73 -11.79 -10.13
N ALA A 126 -1.12 -12.97 -10.06
CA ALA A 126 -1.42 -13.97 -9.04
C ALA A 126 -1.01 -13.47 -7.63
N GLU A 127 0.17 -12.86 -7.50
CA GLU A 127 0.61 -12.24 -6.24
C GLU A 127 -0.32 -11.08 -5.83
N ALA A 128 -0.73 -10.22 -6.76
CA ALA A 128 -1.70 -9.16 -6.50
C ALA A 128 -3.06 -9.70 -6.04
N SER A 129 -3.55 -10.77 -6.67
CA SER A 129 -4.78 -11.44 -6.25
C SER A 129 -4.67 -11.98 -4.83
N THR A 130 -3.54 -12.62 -4.50
CA THR A 130 -3.26 -13.13 -3.16
C THR A 130 -3.26 -12.00 -2.14
N PHE A 131 -2.61 -10.88 -2.45
CA PHE A 131 -2.53 -9.70 -1.59
C PHE A 131 -3.90 -9.09 -1.27
N ILE A 132 -4.78 -8.93 -2.27
CA ILE A 132 -6.09 -8.29 -2.09
C ILE A 132 -7.10 -9.22 -1.40
N GLN A 133 -6.95 -10.54 -1.56
CA GLN A 133 -7.88 -11.53 -1.00
C GLN A 133 -7.56 -11.95 0.44
N VAL A 134 -6.58 -11.30 1.09
CA VAL A 134 -6.27 -11.57 2.50
C VAL A 134 -7.46 -11.18 3.38
N ASN A 135 -7.89 -12.11 4.24
CA ASN A 135 -8.93 -11.87 5.23
C ASN A 135 -8.26 -11.46 6.56
N PHE A 136 -8.70 -10.33 7.12
CA PHE A 136 -8.28 -9.82 8.43
C PHE A 136 -9.33 -10.09 9.52
#